data_AF-A0A6G8Q261-F1
#
_entry.id   AF-A0A6G8Q261-F1
#
_cell.length_a   1.000
_cell.length_b   1.000
_cell.length_c   1.000
_cell.angle_alpha   90.00
_cell.angle_beta   90.00
_cell.angle_gamma   90.00
#
_symmetry.space_group_name_H-M   'P 1'
#
loop_
_entity.id
_entity.type
_entity.pdbx_description
1 polymer ?
#
loop_
_entity_poly.entity_id
_entity_poly.type
_entity_poly.pdbx_seq_one_letter_code
_entity_poly.pdbx_strand_id
1 'polypeptide(L)' 'MSPRNAAVAAIKLYQRAISPMLPNSCRFYPSCSEYTLLAIRKYGVVRGVLMGSWRIMRCNPFSKGGFDPVR' A
#
# COMPACT_ATOMS: atom_id res chain seq x y z
N MET A 1 13.01 -15.98 10.22
CA MET A 1 11.97 -14.95 9.97
C MET A 1 11.59 -14.98 8.50
N SER A 2 10.36 -15.38 8.13
CA SER A 2 9.93 -15.31 6.73
C SER A 2 9.94 -13.86 6.25
N PRO A 3 10.54 -13.55 5.09
CA PRO A 3 10.69 -12.18 4.58
C PRO A 3 9.33 -11.46 4.45
N ARG A 4 8.27 -12.22 4.23
CA ARG A 4 6.87 -11.77 4.22
C ARG A 4 6.43 -11.01 5.47
N ASN A 5 6.83 -11.49 6.64
CA ASN A 5 6.36 -10.92 7.90
C ASN A 5 7.11 -9.64 8.26
N ALA A 6 8.40 -9.54 7.91
CA ALA A 6 9.20 -8.33 8.15
C ALA A 6 8.66 -7.14 7.33
N ALA A 7 8.33 -7.36 6.05
CA ALA A 7 7.79 -6.31 5.20
C ALA A 7 6.38 -5.86 5.65
N VAL A 8 5.52 -6.79 6.03
CA VAL A 8 4.19 -6.46 6.57
C VAL A 8 4.30 -5.71 7.90
N ALA A 9 5.25 -6.11 8.77
CA ALA A 9 5.50 -5.42 10.02
C ALA A 9 6.00 -3.98 9.79
N ALA A 10 6.93 -3.77 8.85
CA ALA A 10 7.42 -2.44 8.48
C ALA A 10 6.29 -1.55 7.94
N ILE A 11 5.42 -2.07 7.07
CA ILE A 11 4.28 -1.33 6.54
C ILE A 11 3.25 -1.00 7.63
N LYS A 12 2.99 -1.93 8.55
CA LYS A 12 2.09 -1.67 9.69
C LYS A 12 2.69 -0.66 10.67
N LEU A 13 4.00 -0.68 10.88
CA LEU A 13 4.70 0.30 11.70
C LEU A 13 4.60 1.68 11.06
N TYR A 14 4.83 1.77 9.75
CA TYR A 14 4.64 2.96 8.95
C TYR A 14 3.18 3.45 9.02
N GLN A 15 2.19 2.57 8.83
CA GLN A 15 0.77 2.95 8.98
C GLN A 15 0.47 3.48 10.39
N ARG A 16 0.95 2.85 11.46
CA ARG A 16 0.67 3.33 12.82
C ARG A 16 1.38 4.64 13.17
N ALA A 17 2.59 4.85 12.68
CA ALA A 17 3.38 6.05 12.98
C ALA A 17 3.01 7.23 12.07
N ILE A 18 2.75 6.97 10.79
CA ILE A 18 2.62 8.00 9.75
C ILE A 18 1.16 8.18 9.26
N SER A 19 0.32 7.13 9.27
CA SER A 19 -1.09 7.27 8.88
C SER A 19 -1.93 8.23 9.72
N PRO A 20 -1.72 8.43 11.04
CA PRO A 20 -2.48 9.43 11.79
C PRO A 20 -2.02 10.87 11.51
N MET A 21 -0.79 11.06 11.00
CA MET A 21 -0.26 12.38 10.64
C MET A 21 -0.46 12.75 9.16
N LEU A 22 -0.75 11.77 8.29
CA LEU A 22 -1.03 12.03 6.88
C LEU A 22 -2.53 12.25 6.65
N PRO A 23 -2.94 13.32 5.95
CA PRO A 23 -4.31 13.43 5.46
C PRO A 23 -4.63 12.26 4.51
N ASN A 24 -5.91 11.97 4.31
CA ASN A 24 -6.38 10.95 3.35
C ASN A 24 -6.08 11.39 1.89
N SER A 25 -4.81 11.34 1.50
CA SER A 25 -4.33 11.68 0.16
C SER A 25 -4.52 10.53 -0.84
N CYS A 26 -4.85 9.34 -0.36
CA CYS A 26 -5.13 8.19 -1.22
C CYS A 26 -6.42 8.43 -2.00
N ARG A 27 -6.27 8.70 -3.30
CA ARG A 27 -7.38 8.82 -4.27
C ARG A 27 -8.03 7.48 -4.61
N PHE A 28 -7.36 6.38 -4.30
CA PHE A 28 -7.80 5.03 -4.65
C PHE A 28 -8.24 4.25 -3.40
N TYR A 29 -9.28 3.42 -3.57
CA TYR A 29 -9.78 2.52 -2.54
C TYR A 29 -9.58 1.04 -2.96
N PRO A 30 -9.11 0.15 -2.07
CA PRO A 30 -8.54 0.45 -0.75
C PRO A 30 -7.26 1.30 -0.84
N SER A 31 -6.85 1.90 0.29
CA SER A 31 -5.71 2.82 0.32
C SER A 31 -4.41 2.18 -0.23
N CYS A 32 -3.47 2.98 -0.73
CA CYS A 32 -2.23 2.44 -1.31
C CYS A 32 -1.46 1.54 -0.33
N SER A 33 -1.47 1.87 0.97
CA SER A 33 -0.82 1.08 2.02
C SER A 33 -1.54 -0.25 2.26
N GLU A 34 -2.86 -0.24 2.26
CA GLU A 34 -3.68 -1.45 2.42
C GLU A 34 -3.62 -2.35 1.18
N TYR A 35 -3.63 -1.76 -0.01
CA TYR A 35 -3.35 -2.47 -1.27
C TYR A 35 -1.99 -3.14 -1.24
N THR A 36 -0.94 -2.44 -0.79
CA THR A 36 0.41 -3.00 -0.67
C THR A 36 0.41 -4.19 0.29
N LEU A 37 -0.29 -4.08 1.42
CA LEU A 37 -0.40 -5.16 2.40
C LEU A 37 -1.14 -6.38 1.84
N LEU A 38 -2.25 -6.17 1.13
CA LEU A 38 -2.98 -7.22 0.42
C LEU A 38 -2.12 -7.87 -0.67
N ALA A 39 -1.39 -7.07 -1.45
CA ALA A 39 -0.54 -7.55 -2.53
C ALA A 39 0.65 -8.36 -1.99
N ILE A 40 1.25 -7.95 -0.87
CA ILE A 40 2.30 -8.72 -0.19
C ILE A 40 1.73 -10.04 0.35
N ARG A 41 0.50 -10.00 0.91
CA ARG A 41 -0.21 -11.19 1.39
C ARG A 41 -0.65 -12.14 0.28
N LYS A 42 -0.75 -11.68 -0.97
CA LYS A 42 -1.13 -12.53 -2.10
C LYS A 42 0.08 -12.98 -2.92
N TYR A 43 0.88 -12.03 -3.40
CA TYR A 43 1.99 -12.27 -4.33
C TYR A 43 3.38 -12.33 -3.67
N GLY A 44 3.49 -12.05 -2.38
CA GLY A 44 4.78 -11.97 -1.67
C GLY A 44 5.38 -10.56 -1.68
N VAL A 45 6.48 -10.38 -0.93
CA VAL A 45 7.04 -9.05 -0.62
C VAL A 45 7.43 -8.28 -1.88
N VAL A 46 8.23 -8.89 -2.74
CA VAL A 46 8.82 -8.20 -3.89
C VAL A 46 7.74 -7.69 -4.83
N ARG A 47 6.81 -8.57 -5.24
CA ARG A 47 5.69 -8.19 -6.12
C ARG A 47 4.70 -7.26 -5.44
N GLY A 48 4.39 -7.48 -4.17
CA GLY A 48 3.46 -6.64 -3.43
C GLY A 48 3.97 -5.21 -3.24
N VAL A 49 5.25 -5.05 -2.93
CA VAL A 49 5.89 -3.72 -2.83
C VAL A 49 5.94 -3.05 -4.19
N LEU A 50 6.34 -3.75 -5.26
CA LEU A 50 6.35 -3.18 -6.62
C LEU A 50 4.99 -2.64 -7.06
N MET A 51 3.92 -3.43 -6.88
CA MET A 51 2.56 -2.99 -7.24
C MET A 51 2.09 -1.81 -6.38
N GLY A 52 2.39 -1.85 -5.08
CA GLY A 52 2.08 -0.78 -4.13
C GLY A 52 2.79 0.54 -4.46
N SER A 53 4.12 0.49 -4.62
CA SER A 53 4.96 1.65 -4.95
C SER A 53 4.56 2.28 -6.28
N TRP A 54 4.29 1.47 -7.29
CA TRP A 54 3.82 1.98 -8.59
C TRP A 54 2.46 2.67 -8.48
N ARG A 55 1.57 2.18 -7.61
CA ARG A 55 0.28 2.84 -7.36
C ARG A 55 0.42 4.13 -6.56
N ILE A 56 1.32 4.18 -5.58
CA ILE A 56 1.67 5.40 -4.83
C ILE A 56 2.17 6.49 -5.78
N MET A 57 3.06 6.12 -6.72
CA MET A 57 3.60 7.05 -7.71
C MET A 57 2.53 7.64 -8.63
N ARG A 58 1.42 6.91 -8.84
CA ARG A 58 0.26 7.35 -9.64
C ARG A 58 -0.85 7.98 -8.80
N CYS A 59 -0.70 7.97 -7.48
CA CYS A 59 -1.59 8.63 -6.54
C CYS A 59 -1.25 10.12 -6.47
N ASN A 60 -1.53 10.83 -7.56
CA ASN A 60 -1.34 12.28 -7.69
C ASN A 60 -2.69 13.02 -7.76
N PRO A 61 -2.72 14.35 -7.52
CA PRO A 61 -3.96 15.12 -7.54
C PRO A 61 -4.62 15.27 -8.92
N PHE A 62 -4.02 14.76 -9.99
CA PHE A 62 -4.63 14.71 -11.33
C PHE A 62 -5.24 13.34 -11.65
N SER A 63 -5.03 12.34 -10.80
CA SER A 63 -5.58 11.01 -10.98
C SER A 63 -7.04 10.98 -10.52
N LYS A 64 -7.97 10.49 -11.37
CA LYS A 64 -9.41 10.42 -11.06
C LYS A 64 -9.72 9.61 -9.79
N GLY A 65 -8.77 8.81 -9.31
CA GLY A 65 -9.04 7.88 -8.22
C GLY A 65 -10.01 6.78 -8.66
N GLY A 66 -10.29 5.84 -7.76
CA GLY A 66 -11.21 4.75 -8.07
C GLY A 66 -11.02 3.51 -7.20
N PHE A 67 -11.95 2.56 -7.36
CA PHE A 67 -11.87 1.26 -6.71
C PHE A 67 -11.00 0.31 -7.52
N ASP A 68 -9.86 -0.09 -6.96
CA ASP A 68 -8.97 -1.06 -7.59
C ASP A 68 -8.44 -2.01 -6.49
N PRO A 69 -9.16 -3.10 -6.20
CA PRO A 69 -8.73 -4.09 -5.21
C PRO A 69 -7.64 -5.00 -5.78
N VAL A 70 -6.79 -5.55 -4.91
CA VAL A 70 -5.85 -6.61 -5.30
C VAL A 70 -6.67 -7.82 -5.75
N ARG A 71 -6.57 -8.17 -7.05
CA ARG A 71 -7.31 -9.28 -7.64
C ARG A 71 -6.63 -10.62 -7.46
#